data_AF-C7PXB6-F1
#
_entry.id   AF-C7PXB6-F1
#
_cell.length_a   1.000
_cell.length_b   1.000
_cell.length_c   1.000
_cell.angle_alpha   90.00
_cell.angle_beta   90.00
_cell.angle_gamma   90.00
#
_symmetry.space_group_name_H-M   'P 1'
#
loop_
_entity.id
_entity.type
_entity.pdbx_description
1 polymer ?
#
loop_
_entity_poly.entity_id
_entity_poly.type
_entity_poly.pdbx_seq_one_letter_code
_entity_poly.pdbx_strand_id
1 'polypeptide(L)'
;MRDRDTLGRMFLPEFRYAHYVSKDVENGEAMKLRRSVAVLVAACGFSLASIAGAAAQVATPSTTPVALSHVLRGEEQLSLQQLLDIASHKVRGTYPNATLMLADGASPTGSTRNMDEVTDWRLIYNTNDAGSPVKSLELYATLEGEISHPVLRDQPWGGTVSIPNQVGISPDLAYSILMDAGHNDPYQYVSLVKPLIANPHLQYHFSNIRGGCDGYAVNVDDYAVNPIC
;
A
#
# COMPACT_ATOMS: atom_id res chain seq x y z
N MET A 1 49.72 -10.63 41.16
CA MET A 1 49.45 -11.12 39.79
C MET A 1 47.95 -11.29 39.67
N ARG A 2 47.28 -10.44 38.88
CA ARG A 2 45.82 -10.49 38.67
C ARG A 2 45.56 -11.18 37.33
N ASP A 3 44.76 -12.22 37.39
CA ASP A 3 44.30 -13.00 36.25
C ASP A 3 43.27 -12.20 35.44
N ARG A 4 43.48 -12.16 34.12
CA ARG A 4 42.57 -11.58 33.14
C ARG A 4 42.07 -12.76 32.30
N ASP A 5 40.89 -13.27 32.59
CA ASP A 5 40.18 -14.17 31.67
C ASP A 5 38.71 -14.28 32.04
N THR A 6 37.88 -13.37 31.51
CA THR A 6 36.45 -13.65 31.27
C THR A 6 35.90 -12.71 30.20
N LEU A 7 36.29 -12.95 28.93
CA LEU A 7 35.58 -12.37 27.79
C LEU A 7 34.29 -13.17 27.56
N GLY A 8 33.17 -12.52 27.87
CA GLY A 8 31.84 -13.05 27.67
C GLY A 8 31.54 -13.28 26.19
N ARG A 9 31.28 -14.54 25.84
CA ARG A 9 30.59 -14.91 24.61
C ARG A 9 29.15 -14.39 24.67
N MET A 10 28.88 -13.29 23.97
CA MET A 10 27.49 -12.96 23.60
C MET A 10 27.06 -13.94 22.52
N PHE A 11 26.19 -14.87 22.90
CA PHE A 11 25.41 -15.68 21.97
C PHE A 11 24.47 -14.73 21.20
N LEU A 12 24.72 -14.57 19.90
CA LEU A 12 23.71 -14.07 18.98
C LEU A 12 22.69 -15.21 18.77
N PRO A 13 21.38 -14.96 18.95
CA PRO A 13 20.38 -15.95 18.60
C PRO A 13 20.38 -16.16 17.08
N GLU A 14 20.42 -17.43 16.65
CA GLU A 14 20.15 -17.82 15.27
C GLU A 14 18.74 -17.39 14.89
N PHE A 15 18.62 -16.29 14.17
CA PHE A 15 17.37 -15.90 13.52
C PHE A 15 17.16 -16.82 12.32
N ARG A 16 16.36 -17.87 12.53
CA ARG A 16 15.78 -18.63 11.42
C ARG A 16 14.82 -17.70 10.68
N TYR A 17 15.20 -17.32 9.47
CA TYR A 17 14.25 -16.84 8.48
C TYR A 17 13.14 -17.87 8.38
N ALA A 18 11.91 -17.48 8.72
CA ALA A 18 10.75 -18.29 8.44
C ALA A 18 10.60 -18.36 6.92
N HIS A 19 11.14 -19.42 6.32
CA HIS A 19 10.81 -19.81 4.96
C HIS A 19 9.30 -19.97 4.89
N TYR A 20 8.64 -19.03 4.21
CA TYR A 20 7.25 -19.17 3.81
C TYR A 20 7.22 -20.22 2.69
N VAL A 21 7.13 -21.49 3.07
CA VAL A 21 6.81 -22.57 2.14
C VAL A 21 5.33 -22.44 1.81
N SER A 22 5.05 -21.86 0.65
CA SER A 22 3.75 -22.00 0.00
C SER A 22 3.52 -23.50 -0.24
N LYS A 23 2.62 -24.12 0.54
CA LYS A 23 2.15 -25.47 0.23
C LYS A 23 1.17 -25.36 -0.93
N ASP A 24 1.52 -26.02 -2.01
CA ASP A 24 0.65 -26.34 -3.13
C ASP A 24 -0.69 -26.90 -2.61
N VAL A 25 -1.78 -26.22 -2.96
CA VAL A 25 -3.13 -26.80 -2.96
C VAL A 25 -3.36 -27.30 -4.38
N GLU A 26 -2.85 -28.50 -4.62
CA GLU A 26 -3.27 -29.34 -5.72
C GLU A 26 -4.44 -30.19 -5.22
N ASN A 27 -5.66 -29.83 -5.63
CA ASN A 27 -6.78 -30.76 -5.77
C ASN A 27 -7.85 -30.10 -6.64
N GLY A 28 -8.00 -30.64 -7.84
CA GLY A 28 -8.94 -30.14 -8.84
C GLY A 28 -10.39 -30.48 -8.52
N GLU A 29 -11.28 -29.64 -9.02
CA GLU A 29 -12.55 -30.10 -9.58
C GLU A 29 -12.87 -29.26 -10.82
N ALA A 30 -13.06 -29.98 -11.93
CA ALA A 30 -13.51 -29.43 -13.20
C ALA A 30 -14.96 -28.98 -13.08
N MET A 31 -15.19 -27.67 -12.94
CA MET A 31 -16.55 -27.12 -13.02
C MET A 31 -16.88 -26.70 -14.45
N LYS A 32 -17.61 -27.60 -15.14
CA LYS A 32 -18.34 -27.35 -16.38
C LYS A 32 -19.29 -26.16 -16.19
N LEU A 33 -18.93 -24.97 -16.68
CA LEU A 33 -19.89 -23.87 -16.81
C LEU A 33 -20.75 -24.11 -18.06
N ARG A 34 -21.98 -24.59 -17.82
CA ARG A 34 -23.02 -24.72 -18.83
C ARG A 34 -23.53 -23.33 -19.19
N ARG A 35 -23.80 -23.20 -20.49
CA ARG A 35 -24.47 -22.12 -21.21
C ARG A 35 -25.80 -21.69 -20.56
N SER A 36 -26.24 -20.51 -21.01
CA SER A 36 -27.62 -19.96 -21.04
C SER A 36 -27.89 -18.98 -19.89
N VAL A 37 -28.58 -17.84 -20.01
CA VAL A 37 -29.55 -17.31 -20.97
C VAL A 37 -29.47 -15.76 -20.94
N ALA A 38 -29.67 -15.12 -22.09
CA ALA A 38 -29.87 -13.68 -22.23
C ALA A 38 -31.25 -13.24 -21.70
N VAL A 39 -31.33 -12.11 -20.99
CA VAL A 39 -32.60 -11.38 -20.82
C VAL A 39 -32.40 -9.93 -21.23
N LEU A 40 -33.02 -9.62 -22.37
CA LEU A 40 -33.37 -8.29 -22.85
C LEU A 40 -34.32 -7.63 -21.83
N VAL A 41 -34.07 -6.38 -21.44
CA VAL A 41 -35.13 -5.49 -20.96
C VAL A 41 -35.15 -4.26 -21.86
N ALA A 42 -36.20 -4.21 -22.68
CA ALA A 42 -36.52 -3.14 -23.59
C ALA A 42 -37.14 -1.96 -22.84
N ALA A 43 -36.89 -0.76 -23.38
CA ALA A 43 -37.40 0.53 -22.95
C ALA A 43 -38.93 0.66 -23.08
N CYS A 44 -39.53 1.44 -22.17
CA CYS A 44 -40.75 2.25 -22.29
C CYS A 44 -40.87 2.99 -20.94
N GLY A 45 -41.04 4.30 -20.79
CA GLY A 45 -41.33 5.44 -21.64
C GLY A 45 -41.94 6.49 -20.70
N PHE A 46 -41.75 7.79 -20.93
CA PHE A 46 -42.64 8.81 -20.36
C PHE A 46 -42.75 10.03 -21.28
N SER A 47 -43.94 10.13 -21.86
CA SER A 47 -44.81 11.28 -22.13
C SER A 47 -44.26 12.64 -22.58
N LEU A 48 -44.83 13.05 -23.71
CA LEU A 48 -44.88 14.38 -24.29
C LEU A 48 -45.67 15.41 -23.46
N ALA A 49 -45.41 16.67 -23.83
CA ALA A 49 -45.80 17.94 -23.24
C ALA A 49 -47.31 18.26 -23.14
N SER A 50 -47.63 19.18 -22.23
CA SER A 50 -48.76 20.11 -22.36
C SER A 50 -48.35 21.50 -21.85
N ILE A 51 -48.93 22.51 -22.51
CA ILE A 51 -48.48 23.91 -22.61
C ILE A 51 -49.42 24.81 -21.79
N ALA A 52 -48.91 25.99 -21.42
CA ALA A 52 -49.59 27.27 -21.18
C ALA A 52 -49.99 27.64 -19.75
N GLY A 53 -49.37 28.72 -19.27
CA GLY A 53 -49.75 29.51 -18.12
C GLY A 53 -48.86 30.76 -18.04
N ALA A 54 -49.21 31.80 -18.79
CA ALA A 54 -48.54 33.09 -18.73
C ALA A 54 -48.92 33.84 -17.45
N ALA A 55 -47.92 34.19 -16.64
CA ALA A 55 -48.02 35.25 -15.65
C ALA A 55 -46.68 35.99 -15.61
N ALA A 56 -46.74 37.29 -15.91
CA ALA A 56 -45.60 38.19 -15.87
C ALA A 56 -45.03 38.25 -14.44
N GLN A 57 -43.74 37.98 -14.30
CA GLN A 57 -42.99 38.36 -13.10
C GLN A 57 -41.64 38.96 -13.48
N VAL A 58 -41.42 40.10 -12.84
CA VAL A 58 -40.32 41.05 -12.87
C VAL A 58 -38.95 40.39 -13.02
N ALA A 59 -38.15 40.92 -13.96
CA ALA A 59 -36.75 40.57 -14.13
C ALA A 59 -35.94 40.90 -12.86
N THR A 60 -35.46 39.86 -12.19
CA THR A 60 -34.31 39.92 -11.28
C THR A 60 -33.13 39.20 -11.95
N PRO A 61 -31.90 39.74 -11.86
CA PRO A 61 -30.73 39.10 -12.45
C PRO A 61 -30.49 37.77 -11.76
N SER A 62 -30.84 36.68 -12.45
CA SER A 62 -30.43 35.34 -12.07
C SER A 62 -28.95 35.22 -12.43
N THR A 63 -28.12 35.29 -11.40
CA THR A 63 -26.82 34.62 -11.41
C THR A 63 -27.04 33.21 -11.92
N THR A 64 -26.66 32.95 -13.15
CA THR A 64 -26.48 31.58 -13.64
C THR A 64 -25.62 30.86 -12.61
N PRO A 65 -26.12 29.83 -11.91
CA PRO A 65 -25.18 28.84 -11.40
C PRO A 65 -24.51 28.32 -12.66
N VAL A 66 -23.22 28.61 -12.82
CA VAL A 66 -22.35 27.77 -13.62
C VAL A 66 -22.57 26.39 -13.02
N ALA A 67 -23.39 25.59 -13.68
CA ALA A 67 -23.41 24.17 -13.43
C ALA A 67 -21.98 23.75 -13.68
N LEU A 68 -21.22 23.59 -12.59
CA LEU A 68 -20.11 22.67 -12.55
C LEU A 68 -20.72 21.31 -12.87
N SER A 69 -20.91 21.05 -14.16
CA SER A 69 -20.71 19.73 -14.72
C SER A 69 -19.22 19.45 -14.50
N HIS A 70 -18.87 19.18 -13.24
CA HIS A 70 -17.67 18.47 -12.87
C HIS A 70 -17.79 17.18 -13.66
N VAL A 71 -17.05 17.12 -14.76
CA VAL A 71 -16.73 15.89 -15.43
C VAL A 71 -16.20 14.97 -14.33
N LEU A 72 -17.02 13.99 -13.95
CA LEU A 72 -16.67 12.91 -13.03
C LEU A 72 -15.62 12.04 -13.75
N ARG A 73 -14.39 12.53 -13.77
CA ARG A 73 -13.15 11.79 -13.99
C ARG A 73 -12.13 12.36 -13.04
N GLY A 74 -11.64 11.53 -12.13
CA GLY A 74 -10.57 11.87 -11.20
C GLY A 74 -11.09 12.05 -9.79
N GLU A 75 -11.35 10.94 -9.09
CA GLU A 75 -11.06 10.97 -7.66
C GLU A 75 -9.55 11.16 -7.56
N GLU A 76 -9.13 12.27 -6.96
CA GLU A 76 -7.71 12.58 -6.75
C GLU A 76 -7.14 11.51 -5.82
N GLN A 77 -6.33 10.59 -6.36
CA GLN A 77 -5.68 9.55 -5.57
C GLN A 77 -4.73 10.20 -4.56
N LEU A 78 -4.72 9.66 -3.34
CA LEU A 78 -3.77 10.03 -2.31
C LEU A 78 -2.36 9.65 -2.77
N SER A 79 -1.39 10.53 -2.50
CA SER A 79 0.00 10.10 -2.48
C SER A 79 0.22 9.07 -1.37
N LEU A 80 1.24 8.22 -1.52
CA LEU A 80 1.62 7.26 -0.48
C LEU A 80 1.83 7.95 0.88
N GLN A 81 2.50 9.11 0.92
CA GLN A 81 2.72 9.84 2.17
C GLN A 81 1.39 10.24 2.85
N GLN A 82 0.41 10.73 2.07
CA GLN A 82 -0.92 11.05 2.62
C GLN A 82 -1.64 9.81 3.15
N LEU A 83 -1.55 8.69 2.43
CA LEU A 83 -2.10 7.42 2.91
C LEU A 83 -1.44 6.99 4.24
N LEU A 84 -0.10 7.06 4.32
CA LEU A 84 0.64 6.72 5.53
C LEU A 84 0.28 7.61 6.72
N ASP A 85 0.07 8.91 6.49
CA ASP A 85 -0.35 9.86 7.52
C ASP A 85 -1.75 9.54 8.06
N ILE A 86 -2.72 9.28 7.16
CA ILE A 86 -4.09 8.90 7.52
C ILE A 86 -4.10 7.57 8.29
N ALA A 87 -3.40 6.56 7.78
CA ALA A 87 -3.31 5.25 8.42
C ALA A 87 -2.63 5.35 9.80
N SER A 88 -1.52 6.09 9.91
CA SER A 88 -0.83 6.32 11.17
C SER A 88 -1.72 7.02 12.18
N HIS A 89 -2.48 8.03 11.77
CA HIS A 89 -3.43 8.72 12.64
C HIS A 89 -4.51 7.75 13.16
N LYS A 90 -5.11 6.95 12.27
CA LYS A 90 -6.13 5.95 12.63
C LYS A 90 -5.57 4.92 13.62
N VAL A 91 -4.39 4.35 13.35
CA VAL A 91 -3.76 3.35 14.22
C VAL A 91 -3.42 3.92 15.58
N ARG A 92 -2.79 5.11 15.63
CA ARG A 92 -2.37 5.74 16.89
C ARG A 92 -3.53 6.21 17.76
N GLY A 93 -4.73 6.35 17.20
CA GLY A 93 -5.95 6.56 17.99
C GLY A 93 -6.26 5.39 18.94
N THR A 94 -5.86 4.17 18.60
CA THR A 94 -6.02 2.96 19.45
C THR A 94 -4.72 2.51 20.09
N TYR A 95 -3.60 2.59 19.37
CA TYR A 95 -2.27 2.16 19.79
C TYR A 95 -1.28 3.34 19.72
N PRO A 96 -1.23 4.21 20.75
CA PRO A 96 -0.50 5.48 20.66
C PRO A 96 1.00 5.34 20.34
N ASN A 97 1.62 4.23 20.75
CA ASN A 97 3.04 3.95 20.51
C ASN A 97 3.29 3.09 19.26
N ALA A 98 2.32 3.00 18.34
CA ALA A 98 2.47 2.26 17.11
C ALA A 98 3.47 2.91 16.14
N THR A 99 4.35 2.08 15.59
CA THR A 99 5.38 2.46 14.62
C THR A 99 5.23 1.65 13.34
N LEU A 100 5.24 2.34 12.19
CA LEU A 100 5.21 1.69 10.89
C LEU A 100 6.50 0.89 10.68
N MET A 101 6.37 -0.36 10.23
CA MET A 101 7.49 -1.27 9.98
C MET A 101 7.67 -1.60 8.50
N LEU A 102 6.56 -1.64 7.76
CA LEU A 102 6.52 -1.98 6.33
C LEU A 102 5.31 -1.31 5.68
N ALA A 103 5.49 -0.78 4.48
CA ALA A 103 4.39 -0.47 3.56
C ALA A 103 4.65 -1.19 2.23
N ASP A 104 3.79 -2.13 1.88
CA ASP A 104 3.98 -3.06 0.77
C ASP A 104 2.86 -2.87 -0.26
N GLY A 105 3.18 -2.12 -1.32
CA GLY A 105 2.31 -1.81 -2.44
C GLY A 105 2.32 -2.92 -3.49
N ALA A 106 1.20 -3.15 -4.14
CA ALA A 106 1.05 -4.11 -5.23
C ALA A 106 0.23 -3.53 -6.38
N SER A 107 0.59 -3.91 -7.61
CA SER A 107 -0.30 -3.77 -8.75
C SER A 107 -1.27 -4.96 -8.81
N PRO A 108 -2.59 -4.73 -8.67
CA PRO A 108 -3.58 -5.80 -8.64
C PRO A 108 -3.76 -6.47 -10.02
N THR A 109 -3.36 -5.81 -11.10
CA THR A 109 -3.44 -6.33 -12.48
C THR A 109 -2.23 -7.19 -12.87
N GLY A 110 -1.18 -7.24 -12.04
CA GLY A 110 0.04 -7.99 -12.28
C GLY A 110 1.27 -7.07 -12.44
N SER A 111 2.36 -7.61 -13.00
CA SER A 111 3.59 -6.85 -13.22
C SER A 111 3.36 -5.66 -14.13
N THR A 112 3.89 -4.51 -13.74
CA THR A 112 3.71 -3.22 -14.40
C THR A 112 5.02 -2.44 -14.49
N ARG A 113 5.03 -1.42 -15.33
CA ARG A 113 6.04 -0.35 -15.36
C ARG A 113 5.46 1.00 -14.95
N ASN A 114 4.16 1.02 -14.63
CA ASN A 114 3.43 2.24 -14.31
C ASN A 114 3.17 2.27 -12.81
N MET A 115 3.76 3.24 -12.12
CA MET A 115 3.58 3.39 -10.67
C MET A 115 2.13 3.71 -10.28
N ASP A 116 1.35 4.34 -11.17
CA ASP A 116 -0.07 4.62 -10.96
C ASP A 116 -0.92 3.33 -10.81
N GLU A 117 -0.39 2.18 -11.25
CA GLU A 117 -1.05 0.88 -11.10
C GLU A 117 -0.78 0.22 -9.73
N VAL A 118 0.13 0.77 -8.91
CA VAL A 118 0.42 0.26 -7.55
C VAL A 118 -0.55 0.86 -6.54
N THR A 119 -1.80 0.39 -6.59
CA THR A 119 -2.91 0.95 -5.82
C THR A 119 -3.14 0.27 -4.48
N ASP A 120 -2.74 -1.00 -4.33
CA ASP A 120 -3.10 -1.83 -3.17
C ASP A 120 -1.95 -1.88 -2.17
N TRP A 121 -2.16 -1.34 -0.97
CA TRP A 121 -1.14 -1.19 0.06
C TRP A 121 -1.43 -2.04 1.28
N ARG A 122 -0.45 -2.84 1.70
CA ARG A 122 -0.41 -3.54 2.97
C ARG A 122 0.52 -2.80 3.93
N LEU A 123 -0.02 -2.30 5.03
CA LEU A 123 0.72 -1.54 6.04
C LEU A 123 0.86 -2.36 7.31
N ILE A 124 2.07 -2.48 7.84
CA ILE A 124 2.36 -3.23 9.07
C ILE A 124 2.89 -2.29 10.13
N TYR A 125 2.27 -2.33 11.31
CA TYR A 125 2.69 -1.57 12.48
C TYR A 125 3.05 -2.50 13.62
N ASN A 126 4.13 -2.19 14.34
CA ASN A 126 4.37 -2.76 15.66
C ASN A 126 3.76 -1.85 16.72
N THR A 127 3.15 -2.45 17.74
CA THR A 127 2.55 -1.75 18.87
C THR A 127 3.46 -1.94 20.08
N ASN A 128 3.98 -0.84 20.62
CA ASN A 128 4.88 -0.86 21.79
C ASN A 128 4.15 -0.58 23.12
N ASP A 129 2.83 -0.78 23.15
CA ASP A 129 2.01 -0.48 24.32
C ASP A 129 2.15 -1.56 25.40
N ALA A 130 2.65 -1.14 26.57
CA ALA A 130 2.79 -2.00 27.73
C ALA A 130 1.41 -2.55 28.16
N GLY A 131 1.33 -3.87 28.38
CA GLY A 131 0.09 -4.54 28.80
C GLY A 131 -0.90 -4.89 27.68
N SER A 132 -0.71 -4.38 26.45
CA SER A 132 -1.52 -4.83 25.30
C SER A 132 -1.11 -6.25 24.88
N PRO A 133 -2.07 -7.18 24.64
CA PRO A 133 -1.78 -8.46 24.02
C PRO A 133 -1.46 -8.32 22.52
N VAL A 134 -1.83 -7.20 21.89
CA VAL A 134 -1.48 -6.89 20.51
C VAL A 134 -0.05 -6.37 20.48
N LYS A 135 0.77 -6.97 19.61
CA LYS A 135 2.19 -6.61 19.39
C LYS A 135 2.47 -6.12 17.98
N SER A 136 1.64 -6.52 17.02
CA SER A 136 1.62 -5.92 15.70
C SER A 136 0.21 -5.96 15.12
N LEU A 137 0.00 -5.14 14.09
CA LEU A 137 -1.22 -5.13 13.31
C LEU A 137 -0.89 -4.90 11.84
N GLU A 138 -1.81 -5.34 11.01
CA GLU A 138 -1.75 -5.23 9.57
C GLU A 138 -3.03 -4.57 9.07
N LEU A 139 -2.88 -3.62 8.16
CA LEU A 139 -3.96 -2.91 7.48
C LEU A 139 -3.81 -3.08 5.97
N TYR A 140 -4.93 -3.26 5.28
CA TYR A 140 -5.00 -3.12 3.84
C TYR A 140 -5.62 -1.77 3.52
N ALA A 141 -5.06 -1.08 2.56
CA ALA A 141 -5.54 0.21 2.14
C ALA A 141 -5.33 0.44 0.64
N THR A 142 -6.04 1.41 0.08
CA THR A 142 -5.85 1.83 -1.31
C THR A 142 -5.50 3.32 -1.39
N LEU A 143 -4.96 3.76 -2.53
CA LEU A 143 -4.67 5.17 -2.76
C LEU A 143 -5.95 6.02 -2.92
N GLU A 144 -7.11 5.40 -3.12
CA GLU A 144 -8.42 6.07 -3.06
C GLU A 144 -8.87 6.36 -1.61
N GLY A 145 -8.08 5.94 -0.61
CA GLY A 145 -8.32 6.23 0.81
C GLY A 145 -9.18 5.19 1.53
N GLU A 146 -9.46 4.06 0.91
CA GLU A 146 -10.08 2.92 1.59
C GLU A 146 -9.07 2.33 2.58
N ILE A 147 -9.49 2.07 3.83
CA ILE A 147 -8.65 1.44 4.86
C ILE A 147 -9.46 0.37 5.58
N SER A 148 -9.01 -0.87 5.50
CA SER A 148 -9.63 -2.05 6.09
C SER A 148 -9.68 -1.99 7.63
N HIS A 149 -10.37 -2.98 8.21
CA HIS A 149 -10.20 -3.31 9.62
C HIS A 149 -8.81 -3.92 9.86
N PRO A 150 -8.18 -3.66 11.02
CA PRO A 150 -6.85 -4.21 11.33
C PRO A 150 -6.91 -5.70 11.62
N VAL A 151 -5.94 -6.45 11.09
CA VAL A 151 -5.64 -7.82 11.51
C VAL A 151 -4.62 -7.75 12.64
N LEU A 152 -5.03 -8.16 13.84
CA LEU A 152 -4.21 -8.05 15.05
C LEU A 152 -3.37 -9.30 15.25
N ARG A 153 -2.15 -9.13 15.76
CA ARG A 153 -1.21 -10.20 16.07
C ARG A 153 -0.64 -10.03 17.48
N ASP A 154 -0.34 -11.15 18.13
CA ASP A 154 0.26 -11.22 19.46
C ASP A 154 1.81 -11.27 19.43
N GLN A 155 2.40 -11.27 18.23
CA GLN A 155 3.84 -11.20 18.02
C GLN A 155 4.22 -9.92 17.27
N PRO A 156 5.40 -9.34 17.55
CA PRO A 156 5.90 -8.22 16.78
C PRO A 156 6.30 -8.68 15.38
N TRP A 157 6.18 -7.77 14.42
CA TRP A 157 6.81 -7.89 13.11
C TRP A 157 8.33 -7.71 13.24
N GLY A 158 9.10 -8.63 12.65
CA GLY A 158 10.57 -8.66 12.72
C GLY A 158 11.25 -8.32 11.40
N GLY A 159 12.58 -8.46 11.37
CA GLY A 159 13.41 -8.31 10.14
C GLY A 159 13.56 -6.88 9.61
N THR A 160 12.93 -5.90 10.26
CA THR A 160 12.88 -4.50 9.85
C THR A 160 13.00 -3.60 11.07
N VAL A 161 13.48 -2.37 10.86
CA VAL A 161 13.39 -1.30 11.87
C VAL A 161 12.26 -0.33 11.50
N SER A 162 11.84 0.48 12.46
CA SER A 162 10.74 1.43 12.24
C SER A 162 11.03 2.41 11.10
N ILE A 163 10.03 2.61 10.25
CA ILE A 163 10.02 3.62 9.19
C ILE A 163 9.64 4.97 9.83
N PRO A 164 10.42 6.04 9.58
CA PRO A 164 10.06 7.38 10.05
C PRO A 164 8.75 7.85 9.43
N ASN A 165 8.03 8.76 10.09
CA ASN A 165 6.76 9.29 9.56
C ASN A 165 6.93 10.01 8.20
N GLN A 166 8.12 10.57 7.93
CA GLN A 166 8.43 11.22 6.66
C GLN A 166 9.36 10.33 5.85
N VAL A 167 8.90 9.92 4.66
CA VAL A 167 9.60 8.98 3.80
C VAL A 167 10.66 9.65 2.93
N GLY A 168 10.60 10.97 2.71
CA GLY A 168 11.62 11.74 1.97
C GLY A 168 11.38 11.80 0.46
N ILE A 169 11.18 10.66 -0.21
CA ILE A 169 10.86 10.61 -1.65
C ILE A 169 9.60 9.78 -1.93
N SER A 170 8.91 10.08 -3.04
CA SER A 170 7.76 9.31 -3.53
C SER A 170 8.21 8.02 -4.22
N PRO A 171 7.33 7.00 -4.32
CA PRO A 171 7.64 5.80 -5.08
C PRO A 171 7.87 6.08 -6.57
N ASP A 172 7.21 7.09 -7.16
CA ASP A 172 7.44 7.54 -8.55
C ASP A 172 8.87 8.05 -8.78
N LEU A 173 9.38 8.84 -7.84
CA LEU A 173 10.75 9.34 -7.90
C LEU A 173 11.75 8.20 -7.72
N ALA A 174 11.50 7.29 -6.77
CA ALA A 174 12.32 6.10 -6.58
C ALA A 174 12.34 5.23 -7.85
N TYR A 175 11.19 5.04 -8.51
CA TYR A 175 11.12 4.29 -9.76
C TYR A 175 11.86 5.00 -10.90
N SER A 176 11.78 6.32 -10.98
CA SER A 176 12.56 7.11 -11.95
C SER A 176 14.06 6.92 -11.77
N ILE A 177 14.55 6.95 -10.52
CA ILE A 177 15.96 6.68 -10.19
C ILE A 177 16.37 5.25 -10.61
N LEU A 178 15.49 4.27 -10.38
CA LEU A 178 15.72 2.88 -10.78
C LEU A 178 15.88 2.75 -12.31
N MET A 179 15.01 3.42 -13.08
CA MET A 179 15.07 3.44 -14.54
C MET A 179 16.34 4.10 -15.06
N ASP A 180 16.75 5.23 -14.45
CA ASP A 180 17.98 5.94 -14.80
C ASP A 180 19.24 5.10 -14.55
N ALA A 181 19.19 4.18 -13.58
CA ALA A 181 20.24 3.18 -13.34
C ALA A 181 20.22 1.99 -14.34
N GLY A 182 19.26 1.97 -15.28
CA GLY A 182 19.15 0.96 -16.34
C GLY A 182 18.25 -0.24 -16.00
N HIS A 183 17.56 -0.22 -14.85
CA HIS A 183 16.71 -1.32 -14.40
C HIS A 183 15.24 -1.07 -14.77
N ASN A 184 14.89 -1.39 -16.01
CA ASN A 184 13.58 -1.08 -16.61
C ASN A 184 12.62 -2.29 -16.67
N ASP A 185 12.91 -3.34 -15.90
CA ASP A 185 12.05 -4.51 -15.83
C ASP A 185 10.73 -4.18 -15.14
N PRO A 186 9.61 -4.81 -15.55
CA PRO A 186 8.35 -4.63 -14.86
C PRO A 186 8.44 -5.24 -13.45
N TYR A 187 7.72 -4.64 -12.51
CA TYR A 187 7.62 -5.08 -11.11
C TYR A 187 6.14 -5.25 -10.77
N GLN A 188 5.83 -6.15 -9.84
CA GLN A 188 4.47 -6.30 -9.32
C GLN A 188 4.32 -5.63 -7.95
N TYR A 189 5.40 -5.57 -7.18
CA TYR A 189 5.41 -5.10 -5.80
C TYR A 189 6.39 -3.95 -5.62
N VAL A 190 5.98 -2.99 -4.77
CA VAL A 190 6.82 -1.89 -4.30
C VAL A 190 6.74 -1.83 -2.78
N SER A 191 7.81 -2.22 -2.10
CA SER A 191 7.84 -2.21 -0.64
C SER A 191 8.72 -1.08 -0.11
N LEU A 192 8.14 -0.17 0.67
CA LEU A 192 8.91 0.75 1.49
C LEU A 192 9.31 0.03 2.80
N VAL A 193 10.61 -0.14 3.00
CA VAL A 193 11.16 -0.93 4.10
C VAL A 193 12.48 -0.35 4.58
N LYS A 194 12.77 -0.52 5.87
CA LYS A 194 14.09 -0.25 6.46
C LYS A 194 14.66 -1.56 7.04
N PRO A 195 15.47 -2.31 6.28
CA PRO A 195 15.93 -3.64 6.68
C PRO A 195 16.75 -3.62 7.98
N LEU A 196 16.66 -4.67 8.79
CA LEU A 196 17.48 -4.81 10.00
C LEU A 196 18.89 -5.35 9.65
N ILE A 197 19.74 -4.48 9.10
CA ILE A 197 21.14 -4.77 8.73
C ILE A 197 22.13 -3.78 9.37
N ALA A 198 23.43 -4.03 9.22
CA ALA A 198 24.45 -3.05 9.58
C ALA A 198 24.31 -1.82 8.69
N ASN A 199 24.13 -0.63 9.29
CA ASN A 199 23.82 0.64 8.62
C ASN A 199 22.54 0.57 7.74
N PRO A 200 21.36 0.53 8.37
CA PRO A 200 20.11 0.35 7.65
C PRO A 200 19.68 1.64 6.94
N HIS A 201 19.44 1.55 5.64
CA HIS A 201 18.83 2.61 4.83
C HIS A 201 17.33 2.39 4.69
N LEU A 202 16.56 3.47 4.63
CA LEU A 202 15.17 3.39 4.20
C LEU A 202 15.17 3.20 2.67
N GLN A 203 14.43 2.23 2.17
CA GLN A 203 14.52 1.78 0.80
C GLN A 203 13.15 1.52 0.20
N TYR A 204 12.99 1.81 -1.08
CA TYR A 204 11.93 1.24 -1.92
C TYR A 204 12.46 0.00 -2.62
N HIS A 205 11.84 -1.15 -2.39
CA HIS A 205 12.14 -2.42 -3.04
C HIS A 205 11.16 -2.63 -4.19
N PHE A 206 11.66 -2.83 -5.40
CA PHE A 206 10.88 -3.13 -6.59
C PHE A 206 11.12 -4.58 -6.98
N SER A 207 10.07 -5.40 -7.01
CA SER A 207 10.19 -6.85 -7.25
C SER A 207 8.96 -7.45 -7.93
N ASN A 208 9.11 -8.66 -8.48
CA ASN A 208 7.99 -9.50 -8.94
C ASN A 208 7.53 -10.53 -7.90
N ILE A 209 8.18 -10.56 -6.74
CA ILE A 209 7.85 -11.44 -5.62
C ILE A 209 7.60 -10.58 -4.38
N ARG A 210 6.47 -10.79 -3.71
CA ARG A 210 6.13 -10.02 -2.50
C ARG A 210 7.21 -10.16 -1.42
N GLY A 211 7.70 -9.03 -0.93
CA GLY A 211 8.82 -8.96 0.02
C GLY A 211 10.16 -9.48 -0.53
N GLY A 212 10.26 -9.65 -1.85
CA GLY A 212 11.11 -10.64 -2.48
C GLY A 212 12.56 -10.24 -2.74
N CYS A 213 13.39 -11.28 -2.70
CA CYS A 213 14.77 -11.36 -3.17
C CYS A 213 14.80 -11.54 -4.71
N ASP A 214 14.15 -10.67 -5.48
CA ASP A 214 14.21 -10.71 -6.95
C ASP A 214 13.86 -9.33 -7.51
N GLY A 215 14.87 -8.46 -7.53
CA GLY A 215 14.71 -7.09 -8.01
C GLY A 215 15.79 -6.16 -7.47
N TYR A 216 15.39 -4.91 -7.24
CA TYR A 216 16.29 -3.83 -6.86
C TYR A 216 15.69 -2.94 -5.77
N ALA A 217 16.55 -2.38 -4.95
CA ALA A 217 16.25 -1.37 -3.96
C ALA A 217 16.79 -0.02 -4.39
N VAL A 218 16.02 1.03 -4.14
CA VAL A 218 16.49 2.42 -4.19
C VAL A 218 16.52 2.97 -2.77
N ASN A 219 17.71 3.35 -2.30
CA ASN A 219 17.88 4.04 -1.03
C ASN A 219 17.23 5.44 -1.10
N VAL A 220 16.51 5.79 -0.04
CA VAL A 220 15.85 7.10 0.08
C VAL A 220 16.84 8.23 0.33
N ASP A 221 17.92 7.97 1.07
CA ASP A 221 18.80 8.98 1.62
C ASP A 221 19.99 9.35 0.72
N ASP A 222 20.50 8.38 -0.05
CA ASP A 222 21.63 8.59 -0.97
C ASP A 222 21.32 8.23 -2.44
N TYR A 223 20.09 7.79 -2.72
CA TYR A 223 19.63 7.38 -4.05
C TYR A 223 20.41 6.22 -4.68
N ALA A 224 21.19 5.47 -3.88
CA ALA A 224 21.90 4.31 -4.38
C ALA A 224 20.91 3.21 -4.81
N VAL A 225 21.19 2.58 -5.94
CA VAL A 225 20.45 1.44 -6.46
C VAL A 225 21.23 0.16 -6.19
N ASN A 226 20.60 -0.80 -5.53
CA ASN A 226 21.24 -2.06 -5.10
C ASN A 226 20.37 -3.25 -5.48
N PRO A 227 20.94 -4.40 -5.89
CA PRO A 227 20.16 -5.62 -6.00
C PRO A 227 19.63 -6.05 -4.62
N ILE A 228 18.44 -6.64 -4.57
CA ILE A 228 17.89 -7.24 -3.35
C ILE A 228 17.97 -8.76 -3.46
N CYS A 229 18.91 -9.34 -2.70
CA CYS A 229 19.17 -10.77 -2.50
C CYS A 229 20.42 -10.95 -1.63
#